data_AF-A0A0A7CNZ6-F1
#
_entry.id   AF-A0A0A7CNZ6-F1
#
_cell.length_a   1.000
_cell.length_b   1.000
_cell.length_c   1.000
_cell.angle_alpha   90.00
_cell.angle_beta   90.00
_cell.angle_gamma   90.00
#
_symmetry.space_group_name_H-M   'P 1'
#
loop_
_entity.id
_entity.type
_entity.pdbx_description
1 polymer ?
#
loop_
_entity_poly.entity_id
_entity_poly.type
_entity_poly.pdbx_seq_one_letter_code
_entity_poly.pdbx_strand_id
1 'polypeptide(L)'
;MTMRFLAAAALAVAVTAAVPEHKITELPGAVDAIPFDQYAGHLQLQSNGQKMFYWLVESEESPATDPLVLWLNGGPGCSSLGGFFTELGPFVVNSDLTLTRNPYAWNRKANVVFLESPAGVGFSTP
;
A
#
# COMPACT_ATOMS: atom_id res chain seq x y z
N MET A 1 -14.00 -58.11 -30.09
CA MET A 1 -14.60 -57.04 -29.25
C MET A 1 -13.49 -56.09 -28.83
N THR A 2 -13.18 -55.10 -29.65
CA THR A 2 -12.08 -54.14 -29.43
C THR A 2 -12.63 -52.92 -28.70
N MET A 3 -12.26 -52.77 -27.43
CA MET A 3 -12.69 -51.66 -26.58
C MET A 3 -11.81 -50.44 -26.85
N ARG A 4 -12.40 -49.36 -27.39
CA ARG A 4 -11.72 -48.07 -27.55
C ARG A 4 -11.83 -47.30 -26.24
N PHE A 5 -10.69 -46.96 -25.63
CA PHE A 5 -10.64 -46.03 -24.52
C PHE A 5 -10.59 -44.59 -25.07
N LEU A 6 -11.60 -43.80 -24.74
CA LEU A 6 -11.60 -42.35 -24.97
C LEU A 6 -10.88 -41.69 -23.78
N ALA A 7 -9.74 -41.06 -24.03
CA ALA A 7 -9.09 -40.21 -23.05
C ALA A 7 -9.79 -38.84 -23.05
N ALA A 8 -10.40 -38.46 -21.93
CA ALA A 8 -10.89 -37.10 -21.72
C ALA A 8 -9.72 -36.21 -21.30
N ALA A 9 -9.41 -35.18 -22.10
CA ALA A 9 -8.46 -34.15 -21.71
C ALA A 9 -9.14 -33.16 -20.75
N ALA A 10 -8.69 -33.12 -19.50
CA ALA A 10 -9.13 -32.10 -18.55
C ALA A 10 -8.39 -30.79 -18.85
N LEU A 11 -9.14 -29.75 -19.22
CA LEU A 11 -8.61 -28.40 -19.39
C LEU A 11 -8.48 -27.75 -18.01
N ALA A 12 -7.27 -27.61 -17.48
CA ALA A 12 -7.03 -26.88 -16.25
C ALA A 12 -7.11 -25.37 -16.54
N VAL A 13 -8.17 -24.71 -16.07
CA VAL A 13 -8.28 -23.24 -16.07
C VAL A 13 -7.49 -22.73 -14.87
N ALA A 14 -6.37 -22.04 -15.13
CA ALA A 14 -5.66 -21.31 -14.11
C ALA A 14 -6.48 -20.08 -13.70
N VAL A 15 -7.07 -20.11 -12.51
CA VAL A 15 -7.71 -18.92 -11.92
C VAL A 15 -6.60 -18.02 -11.40
N THR A 16 -6.30 -16.94 -12.13
CA THR A 16 -5.43 -15.88 -11.62
C THR A 16 -6.24 -15.01 -10.66
N ALA A 17 -5.88 -14.97 -9.38
CA ALA A 17 -6.45 -14.02 -8.44
C ALA A 17 -6.15 -12.59 -8.91
N ALA A 18 -7.17 -11.72 -8.93
CA ALA A 18 -6.97 -10.31 -9.26
C ALA A 18 -6.13 -9.66 -8.15
N VAL A 19 -5.19 -8.80 -8.54
CA VAL A 19 -4.48 -7.94 -7.59
C VAL A 19 -5.52 -7.04 -6.92
N PRO A 20 -5.58 -6.98 -5.58
CA PRO A 20 -6.49 -6.10 -4.88
C PRO A 20 -6.34 -4.65 -5.35
N GLU A 21 -7.46 -3.93 -5.40
CA GLU A 21 -7.46 -2.51 -5.75
C GLU A 21 -6.46 -1.72 -4.88
N HIS A 22 -5.75 -0.77 -5.49
CA HIS A 22 -4.71 0.06 -4.87
C HIS A 22 -3.44 -0.66 -4.37
N LYS A 23 -3.33 -2.00 -4.48
CA LYS A 23 -2.12 -2.71 -4.04
C LYS A 23 -0.91 -2.28 -4.86
N ILE A 24 0.14 -1.85 -4.19
CA ILE A 24 1.43 -1.55 -4.80
C ILE A 24 2.23 -2.84 -4.91
N THR A 25 2.43 -3.33 -6.13
CA THR A 25 3.20 -4.56 -6.40
C THR A 25 4.70 -4.30 -6.55
N GLU A 26 5.07 -3.10 -7.01
CA GLU A 26 6.46 -2.67 -7.19
C GLU A 26 6.59 -1.21 -6.77
N LEU A 27 7.66 -0.89 -6.05
CA LEU A 27 7.96 0.48 -5.62
C LEU A 27 9.32 0.90 -6.21
N PRO A 28 9.35 1.84 -7.17
CA PRO A 28 10.59 2.32 -7.75
C PRO A 28 11.57 2.84 -6.69
N GLY A 29 12.84 2.50 -6.84
CA GLY A 29 13.90 2.91 -5.91
C GLY A 29 14.08 1.97 -4.70
N ALA A 30 13.15 1.05 -4.43
CA ALA A 30 13.33 0.04 -3.38
C ALA A 30 14.53 -0.88 -3.71
N VAL A 31 15.56 -0.85 -2.86
CA VAL A 31 16.76 -1.69 -3.01
C VAL A 31 16.64 -3.02 -2.27
N ASP A 32 15.84 -3.04 -1.21
CA ASP A 32 15.59 -4.21 -0.37
C ASP A 32 14.21 -4.81 -0.65
N ALA A 33 14.05 -6.09 -0.31
CA ALA A 33 12.73 -6.73 -0.30
C ALA A 33 11.80 -6.04 0.71
N ILE A 34 10.53 -5.85 0.31
CA ILE A 34 9.47 -5.26 1.13
C ILE A 34 8.62 -6.42 1.69
N PRO A 35 8.68 -6.72 3.00
CA PRO A 35 8.07 -7.92 3.60
C PRO A 35 6.63 -7.68 4.08
N PHE A 36 5.99 -6.60 3.64
CA PHE A 36 4.64 -6.23 4.02
C PHE A 36 3.89 -5.69 2.79
N ASP A 37 2.57 -5.84 2.79
CA ASP A 37 1.75 -5.26 1.74
C ASP A 37 1.56 -3.76 1.96
N GLN A 38 1.39 -3.04 0.86
CA GLN A 38 1.10 -1.61 0.88
C GLN A 38 0.11 -1.26 -0.22
N TYR A 39 -0.69 -0.24 0.07
CA TYR A 39 -1.80 0.19 -0.77
C TYR A 39 -1.81 1.71 -0.86
N ALA A 40 -1.91 2.25 -2.06
CA ALA A 40 -2.06 3.68 -2.25
C ALA A 40 -3.07 4.00 -3.35
N GLY A 41 -3.90 5.00 -3.11
CA GLY A 41 -4.97 5.37 -4.00
C GLY A 41 -5.80 6.50 -3.44
N HIS A 42 -6.97 6.73 -4.04
CA HIS A 42 -7.88 7.80 -3.63
C HIS A 42 -9.14 7.23 -2.98
N LEU A 43 -9.49 7.77 -1.81
CA LEU A 43 -10.76 7.55 -1.15
C LEU A 43 -11.70 8.69 -1.52
N GLN A 44 -12.82 8.38 -2.18
CA GLN A 44 -13.82 9.39 -2.50
C GLN A 44 -14.79 9.59 -1.33
N LEU A 45 -14.82 10.81 -0.79
CA LEU A 45 -15.74 11.18 0.27
C LEU A 45 -17.16 11.30 -0.26
N GLN A 46 -18.08 10.51 0.29
CA GLN A 46 -19.49 10.51 -0.12
C GLN A 46 -20.20 11.83 0.20
N SER A 47 -19.68 12.60 1.16
CA SER A 47 -20.28 13.86 1.63
C SER A 47 -20.14 15.01 0.62
N ASN A 48 -19.02 15.08 -0.09
CA ASN A 48 -18.70 16.22 -0.94
C ASN A 48 -17.94 15.87 -2.23
N GLY A 49 -17.69 14.59 -2.50
CA GLY A 49 -17.03 14.11 -3.72
C GLY A 49 -15.51 14.26 -3.74
N GLN A 50 -14.91 14.87 -2.72
CA GLN A 50 -13.45 15.05 -2.62
C GLN A 50 -12.73 13.71 -2.66
N LYS A 51 -11.55 13.69 -3.30
CA LYS A 51 -10.73 12.49 -3.45
C LYS A 51 -9.49 12.62 -2.58
N MET A 52 -9.46 11.87 -1.50
CA MET A 52 -8.38 11.92 -0.51
C MET A 52 -7.34 10.85 -0.83
N PHE A 53 -6.11 11.24 -1.13
CA PHE A 53 -5.02 10.31 -1.32
C PHE A 53 -4.58 9.70 0.02
N TYR A 54 -4.43 8.38 0.04
CA TYR A 54 -3.90 7.65 1.18
C TYR A 54 -2.76 6.73 0.74
N TRP A 55 -1.87 6.44 1.69
CA TRP A 55 -0.93 5.34 1.59
C TRP A 55 -0.99 4.52 2.89
N LEU A 56 -1.43 3.27 2.78
CA LEU A 56 -1.43 2.28 3.85
C LEU A 56 -0.20 1.39 3.71
N VAL A 57 0.52 1.19 4.80
CA VAL A 57 1.54 0.15 4.95
C VAL A 57 1.08 -0.80 6.06
N GLU A 58 0.98 -2.07 5.74
CA GLU A 58 0.56 -3.08 6.70
C GLU A 58 1.64 -3.34 7.76
N SER A 59 1.21 -3.90 8.89
CA SER A 59 2.12 -4.32 9.95
C SER A 59 3.08 -5.40 9.46
N GLU A 60 4.35 -5.32 9.85
CA GLU A 60 5.36 -6.34 9.56
C GLU A 60 5.20 -7.62 10.39
N GLU A 61 4.43 -7.58 11.49
CA GLU A 61 4.28 -8.71 12.41
C GLU A 61 2.97 -9.46 12.19
N SER A 62 1.83 -8.86 12.54
CA SER A 62 0.53 -9.53 12.46
C SER A 62 -0.53 -8.55 11.94
N PRO A 63 -0.52 -8.21 10.64
CA PRO A 63 -1.37 -7.15 10.07
C PRO A 63 -2.87 -7.38 10.27
N ALA A 64 -3.32 -8.64 10.38
CA ALA A 64 -4.71 -8.97 10.65
C ALA A 64 -5.18 -8.65 12.09
N THR A 65 -4.26 -8.53 13.06
CA THR A 65 -4.58 -8.33 14.49
C THR A 65 -3.95 -7.10 15.10
N ASP A 66 -2.89 -6.58 14.49
CA ASP A 66 -2.20 -5.37 14.94
C ASP A 66 -3.06 -4.12 14.71
N PRO A 67 -2.89 -3.08 15.55
CA PRO A 67 -3.74 -1.90 15.51
C PRO A 67 -3.63 -1.14 14.18
N LEU A 68 -4.70 -0.45 13.83
CA LEU A 68 -4.72 0.55 12.76
C LEU A 68 -4.42 1.94 13.33
N VAL A 69 -3.43 2.60 12.76
CA VAL A 69 -3.00 3.96 13.15
C VAL A 69 -3.19 4.89 11.96
N LEU A 70 -3.93 5.98 12.18
CA LEU A 70 -4.00 7.10 11.24
C LEU A 70 -2.92 8.12 11.56
N TRP A 71 -2.11 8.47 10.57
CA TRP A 71 -1.11 9.53 10.66
C TRP A 71 -1.49 10.74 9.81
N LEU A 72 -1.38 11.93 10.42
CA LEU A 72 -1.66 13.21 9.79
C LEU A 72 -0.53 14.20 10.12
N ASN A 73 0.15 14.69 9.09
CA ASN A 73 0.99 15.87 9.24
C ASN A 73 0.13 17.14 9.32
N GLY A 74 0.68 18.17 9.97
CA GLY A 74 -0.03 19.42 10.27
C GLY A 74 0.12 20.51 9.21
N GLY A 75 0.49 21.71 9.65
CA GLY A 75 0.59 22.90 8.82
C GLY A 75 -0.33 24.01 9.33
N PRO A 76 -1.50 24.26 8.71
CA PRO A 76 -2.26 23.36 7.82
C PRO A 76 -1.75 23.27 6.37
N GLY A 77 -2.01 22.14 5.71
CA GLY A 77 -1.73 21.94 4.28
C GLY A 77 -0.44 21.16 3.97
N CYS A 78 0.26 20.64 4.97
CA CYS A 78 1.43 19.80 4.75
C CYS A 78 1.02 18.36 4.43
N SER A 79 1.76 17.72 3.53
CA SER A 79 1.54 16.32 3.15
C SER A 79 1.94 15.35 4.27
N SER A 80 1.09 14.35 4.51
CA SER A 80 1.41 13.22 5.39
C SER A 80 2.48 12.28 4.81
N LEU A 81 2.81 12.40 3.52
CA LEU A 81 3.95 11.70 2.94
C LEU A 81 5.29 12.28 3.40
N GLY A 82 5.30 13.48 3.98
CA GLY A 82 6.43 13.96 4.77
C GLY A 82 6.73 12.99 5.92
N GLY A 83 5.72 12.65 6.72
CA GLY A 83 5.85 11.65 7.78
C GLY A 83 6.20 10.25 7.29
N PHE A 84 5.67 9.88 6.12
CA PHE A 84 5.99 8.59 5.47
C PHE A 84 7.48 8.47 5.14
N PHE A 85 8.06 9.45 4.46
CA PHE A 85 9.44 9.33 3.92
C PHE A 85 10.53 9.89 4.83
N THR A 86 10.18 10.71 5.82
CA THR A 86 11.16 11.47 6.60
C THR A 86 11.04 11.31 8.11
N GLU A 87 9.98 10.68 8.61
CA GLU A 87 9.74 10.54 10.06
C GLU A 87 9.62 9.07 10.47
N LEU A 88 8.46 8.44 10.24
CA LEU A 88 8.09 7.16 10.87
C LEU A 88 7.62 6.09 9.89
N GLY A 89 7.52 6.40 8.60
CA GLY A 89 7.18 5.39 7.60
C GLY A 89 8.32 4.40 7.36
N PRO A 90 8.04 3.34 6.57
CA PRO A 90 8.94 2.21 6.38
C PRO A 90 10.17 2.50 5.53
N PHE A 91 10.19 3.63 4.83
CA PHE A 91 11.22 3.97 3.86
C PHE A 91 11.82 5.35 4.13
N VAL A 92 13.13 5.45 3.93
CA VAL A 92 13.85 6.73 3.87
C VAL A 92 14.32 6.93 2.43
N VAL A 93 14.06 8.12 1.88
CA VAL A 93 14.53 8.50 0.54
C VAL A 93 15.98 8.96 0.64
N ASN A 94 16.89 8.28 -0.05
CA ASN A 94 18.30 8.67 -0.13
C ASN A 94 18.52 9.76 -1.17
N SER A 95 19.71 10.37 -1.16
CA SER A 95 20.08 11.43 -2.10
C SER A 95 20.15 10.99 -3.56
N ASP A 96 20.32 9.69 -3.82
CA ASP A 96 20.32 9.06 -5.15
C ASP A 96 18.93 8.56 -5.57
N LEU A 97 17.87 8.94 -4.84
CA LEU A 97 16.48 8.53 -5.05
C LEU A 97 16.19 7.05 -4.79
N THR A 98 17.13 6.30 -4.23
CA THR A 98 16.84 4.95 -3.70
C THR A 98 16.08 5.04 -2.37
N LEU A 99 15.39 3.95 -2.02
CA LEU A 99 14.64 3.81 -0.79
C LEU A 99 15.32 2.76 0.10
N THR A 100 15.73 3.16 1.30
CA THR A 100 16.25 2.26 2.34
C THR A 100 15.19 2.02 3.40
N ARG A 101 15.22 0.84 4.04
CA ARG A 101 14.28 0.52 5.12
C ARG A 101 14.59 1.34 6.38
N ASN A 102 13.55 1.95 6.96
CA ASN A 102 13.63 2.58 8.26
C ASN A 102 13.58 1.51 9.37
N PRO A 103 14.66 1.28 10.14
CA PRO A 103 14.66 0.26 11.19
C PRO A 103 13.71 0.58 12.35
N TYR A 104 13.24 1.82 12.47
CA TYR A 104 12.34 2.30 13.53
C TYR A 104 10.94 2.64 13.02
N ALA A 105 10.58 2.14 11.84
CA ALA A 105 9.27 2.38 11.25
C ALA A 105 8.13 1.96 12.19
N TRP A 106 7.08 2.76 12.24
CA TRP A 106 5.92 2.44 13.08
C TRP A 106 5.14 1.23 12.58
N ASN A 107 5.20 0.93 11.28
CA ASN A 107 4.54 -0.24 10.73
C ASN A 107 5.19 -1.58 11.15
N ARG A 108 6.27 -1.56 11.95
CA ARG A 108 6.78 -2.78 12.56
C ARG A 108 5.82 -3.43 13.55
N LYS A 109 4.81 -2.69 14.04
CA LYS A 109 3.85 -3.13 15.08
C LYS A 109 2.41 -2.63 14.83
N ALA A 110 2.13 -2.04 13.67
CA ALA A 110 0.84 -1.45 13.36
C ALA A 110 0.61 -1.38 11.85
N ASN A 111 -0.67 -1.40 11.45
CA ASN A 111 -1.06 -0.95 10.12
C ASN A 111 -1.13 0.59 10.15
N VAL A 112 -0.36 1.28 9.30
CA VAL A 112 -0.29 2.75 9.34
C VAL A 112 -0.84 3.34 8.05
N VAL A 113 -1.86 4.20 8.19
CA VAL A 113 -2.46 4.97 7.10
C VAL A 113 -1.93 6.40 7.15
N PHE A 114 -1.24 6.81 6.09
CA PHE A 114 -0.85 8.21 5.88
C PHE A 114 -1.88 8.84 4.95
N LEU A 115 -2.62 9.83 5.46
CA LEU A 115 -3.69 10.49 4.70
C LEU A 115 -3.30 11.93 4.37
N GLU A 116 -3.33 12.30 3.10
CA GLU A 116 -3.09 13.69 2.68
C GLU A 116 -4.35 14.52 2.85
N SER A 117 -4.37 15.42 3.84
CA SER A 117 -5.55 16.18 4.23
C SER A 117 -5.18 17.64 4.57
N PRO A 118 -6.02 18.63 4.25
CA PRO A 118 -7.33 18.54 3.56
C PRO A 118 -7.20 18.31 2.04
N ALA A 119 -8.33 18.29 1.33
CA ALA A 119 -8.34 18.22 -0.13
C ALA A 119 -7.49 19.37 -0.75
N GLY A 120 -6.73 19.05 -1.78
CA GLY A 120 -5.72 19.94 -2.38
C GLY A 120 -4.30 19.76 -1.83
N VAL A 121 -4.12 19.01 -0.73
CA VAL A 121 -2.79 18.64 -0.22
C VAL A 121 -2.24 17.46 -1.02
N GLY A 122 -1.03 17.61 -1.56
CA GLY A 122 -0.32 16.56 -2.27
C GLY A 122 -1.12 16.04 -3.47
N PHE A 123 -1.48 14.76 -3.43
CA PHE A 123 -2.28 14.10 -4.45
C PHE A 123 -3.79 14.15 -4.17
N SER A 124 -4.25 14.64 -3.01
CA SER A 124 -5.67 14.81 -2.73
C SER A 124 -6.29 15.93 -3.58
N THR A 125 -7.49 15.71 -4.12
CA THR A 125 -8.18 16.69 -4.98
C THR A 125 -9.55 17.10 -4.41
N PRO A 126 -9.98 18.36 -4.66
CA PRO A 126 -11.35 18.79 -4.40
C PRO A 126 -12.41 17.95 -5.11
#